data_AF-A0AAD4NPS6-F1
#
_entry.id   AF-A0AAD4NPS6-F1
#
_cell.length_a   1.000
_cell.length_b   1.000
_cell.length_c   1.000
_cell.angle_alpha   90.00
_cell.angle_beta   90.00
_cell.angle_gamma   90.00
#
_symmetry.space_group_name_H-M   'P 1'
#
loop_
_entity.id
_entity.type
_entity.pdbx_description
1 polymer ?
#
loop_
_entity_poly.entity_id
_entity_poly.type
_entity_poly.pdbx_seq_one_letter_code
_entity_poly.pdbx_strand_id
1 'polypeptide(L)'
;MKESGGHDLPSFASFCSMSPEEKEKLSSKLVIAMELLDFPPETFRRMIDCLVSDAGVVESWKLRSVCRRKPIFPFAYMRSTDFLGTFDQEISENVLGIQPQSAFYTFRALCILLRPGTMKHYLAYHVKNPRDVSPELPARIQKMVKYIIKELGTDHKQQDRNVLLEICTGLAITCRDISGLLWNSELYTFSNQWSQLGKVWYEEQRKSPGQDLDMHEKLTAAMSIRDHGLVVKLLSDAPEHLPQSVWEQPITAAVQLEDPEMITLMLNVLDHHKSKKFKRNQMLENDSTYSILIGVSKSITNNRDDITLLLLGYFRGYTALLNKTCYREWIELAIHRQNDKSLEYLLQMAPTASPFRISNKIFEQGCRNGSSTIINTLLEHGQVQLDSTSNTLSALAASIRSGTVEIVREVVTAGADINYAMSTHRIAKRPTITPLEYAIYVRNHDVVTYLVQCGAKIPPKSIWPSRGEMQKTLQKGVEERRNKA
;
A
#
# COMPACT_ATOMS: atom_id res chain seq x y z
N MET A 1 22.27 58.28 -38.71
CA MET A 1 22.70 57.33 -37.66
C MET A 1 21.50 56.44 -37.36
N LYS A 2 21.37 55.34 -38.09
CA LYS A 2 21.70 53.95 -37.68
C LYS A 2 20.76 53.40 -36.60
N GLU A 3 20.05 52.35 -37.02
CA GLU A 3 19.14 51.46 -36.32
C GLU A 3 19.81 50.59 -35.24
N SER A 4 18.94 49.94 -34.46
CA SER A 4 18.97 48.54 -33.99
C SER A 4 19.42 48.27 -32.55
N GLY A 5 18.60 47.45 -31.86
CA GLY A 5 18.87 46.94 -30.51
C GLY A 5 17.64 46.52 -29.68
N GLY A 6 16.49 46.25 -30.28
CA GLY A 6 15.38 45.59 -29.59
C GLY A 6 15.65 44.09 -29.45
N HIS A 7 15.66 43.56 -28.22
CA HIS A 7 15.62 42.12 -27.98
C HIS A 7 14.15 41.69 -27.93
N ASP A 8 13.62 41.27 -29.07
CA ASP A 8 12.34 40.59 -29.18
C ASP A 8 12.41 39.21 -28.51
N LEU A 9 11.50 38.96 -27.56
CA LEU A 9 11.25 37.61 -27.04
C LEU A 9 10.57 36.76 -28.12
N PRO A 10 10.90 35.46 -28.26
CA PRO A 10 10.31 34.63 -29.32
C PRO A 10 8.82 34.41 -29.08
N SER A 11 8.01 34.51 -30.14
CA SER A 11 6.60 34.12 -30.09
C SER A 11 6.45 32.62 -29.83
N PHE A 12 5.30 32.20 -29.27
CA PHE A 12 4.97 30.81 -28.93
C PHE A 12 5.17 29.82 -30.11
N ALA A 13 5.11 30.31 -31.35
CA ALA A 13 5.40 29.53 -32.55
C ALA A 13 6.88 29.08 -32.65
N SER A 14 7.82 29.83 -32.06
CA SER A 14 9.25 29.53 -32.03
C SER A 14 9.64 28.44 -31.04
N PHE A 15 8.78 28.09 -30.08
CA PHE A 15 9.05 27.05 -29.08
C PHE A 15 8.79 25.64 -29.65
N CYS A 16 7.80 25.52 -30.55
CA CYS A 16 7.46 24.26 -31.20
C CYS A 16 8.53 23.77 -32.19
N SER A 17 9.37 24.65 -32.72
CA SER A 17 10.42 24.34 -33.70
C SER A 17 11.79 23.99 -33.10
N MET A 18 11.95 24.03 -31.77
CA MET A 18 13.26 23.85 -31.12
C MET A 18 13.70 22.38 -31.03
N SER A 19 15.01 22.19 -31.11
CA SER A 19 15.68 20.88 -31.02
C SER A 19 15.63 20.29 -29.59
N PRO A 20 15.78 18.96 -29.42
CA PRO A 20 15.71 18.31 -28.11
C PRO A 20 16.76 18.82 -27.09
N GLU A 21 17.94 19.22 -27.56
CA GLU A 21 19.05 19.70 -26.73
C GLU A 21 18.82 21.14 -26.22
N GLU A 22 18.08 21.96 -26.97
CA GLU A 22 17.66 23.29 -26.50
C GLU A 22 16.55 23.21 -25.44
N LYS A 23 15.66 22.21 -25.56
CA LYS A 23 14.63 21.89 -24.56
C LYS A 23 15.22 21.34 -23.25
N GLU A 24 16.40 20.73 -23.31
CA GLU A 24 17.15 20.25 -22.15
C GLU A 24 17.90 21.39 -21.43
N LYS A 25 18.33 22.43 -22.17
CA LYS A 25 18.88 23.67 -21.59
C LYS A 25 17.82 24.52 -20.88
N LEU A 26 16.55 24.37 -21.25
CA LEU A 26 15.36 24.75 -20.46
C LEU A 26 15.14 23.84 -19.22
N SER A 27 16.21 23.25 -18.68
CA SER A 27 16.32 22.74 -17.30
C SER A 27 16.05 23.79 -16.20
N SER A 28 15.66 25.00 -16.61
CA SER A 28 14.98 26.07 -15.88
C SER A 28 13.62 25.67 -15.27
N LYS A 29 13.44 24.44 -14.79
CA LYS A 29 12.24 24.04 -14.03
C LYS A 29 12.04 24.86 -12.75
N LEU A 30 13.10 25.52 -12.24
CA LEU A 30 13.01 26.46 -11.11
C LEU A 30 12.64 27.89 -11.54
N VAL A 31 13.09 28.35 -12.72
CA VAL A 31 12.88 29.73 -13.19
C VAL A 31 11.46 29.89 -13.75
N ILE A 32 10.97 28.91 -14.51
CA ILE A 32 9.60 28.91 -15.05
C ILE A 32 8.56 28.87 -13.92
N ALA A 33 8.82 28.14 -12.85
CA ALA A 33 7.92 28.05 -11.69
C ALA A 33 7.85 29.35 -10.87
N MET A 34 8.94 30.14 -10.85
CA MET A 34 8.96 31.45 -10.20
C MET A 34 8.22 32.50 -11.05
N GLU A 35 8.44 32.54 -12.36
CA GLU A 35 7.77 33.51 -13.26
C GLU A 35 6.25 33.27 -13.39
N LEU A 36 5.77 32.03 -13.21
CA LEU A 36 4.34 31.70 -13.26
C LEU A 36 3.54 32.18 -12.05
N LEU A 37 4.16 32.34 -10.88
CA LEU A 37 3.49 32.78 -9.65
C LEU A 37 3.43 34.31 -9.52
N ASP A 38 4.16 35.03 -10.37
CA ASP A 38 4.17 36.50 -10.40
C ASP A 38 2.99 37.11 -11.17
N PHE A 39 2.19 36.27 -11.84
CA PHE A 39 0.97 36.72 -12.52
C PHE A 39 -0.15 37.01 -11.53
N PRO A 40 -1.03 37.99 -11.83
CA PRO A 40 -2.28 38.17 -11.09
C PRO A 40 -3.06 36.84 -11.01
N PRO A 41 -3.70 36.53 -9.86
CA PRO A 41 -4.40 35.26 -9.65
C PRO A 41 -5.40 34.91 -10.77
N GLU A 42 -6.09 35.91 -11.33
CA GLU A 42 -7.06 35.74 -12.41
C GLU A 42 -6.39 35.31 -13.72
N THR A 43 -5.23 35.90 -14.03
CA THR A 43 -4.44 35.55 -15.21
C THR A 43 -3.88 34.14 -15.06
N PHE A 44 -3.36 33.82 -13.87
CA PHE A 44 -2.86 32.49 -13.56
C PHE A 44 -3.98 31.44 -13.69
N ARG A 45 -5.17 31.71 -13.14
CA ARG A 45 -6.33 30.82 -13.27
C ARG A 45 -6.73 30.59 -14.73
N ARG A 46 -6.75 31.64 -15.56
CA ARG A 46 -7.01 31.51 -17.01
C ARG A 46 -5.95 30.66 -17.71
N MET A 47 -4.68 30.79 -17.33
CA MET A 47 -3.62 29.93 -17.87
C MET A 47 -3.84 28.47 -17.50
N ILE A 48 -4.26 28.19 -16.26
CA ILE A 48 -4.62 26.82 -15.84
C ILE A 48 -5.85 26.32 -16.61
N ASP A 49 -6.87 27.15 -16.82
CA ASP A 49 -8.05 26.79 -17.60
C ASP A 49 -7.68 26.40 -19.04
N CYS A 50 -6.83 27.19 -19.71
CA CYS A 50 -6.30 26.88 -21.04
C CYS A 50 -5.46 25.59 -21.02
N LEU A 51 -4.58 25.43 -20.02
CA LEU A 51 -3.75 24.23 -19.89
C LEU A 51 -4.61 22.97 -19.77
N VAL A 52 -5.63 22.97 -18.92
CA VAL A 52 -6.51 21.82 -18.71
C VAL A 52 -7.38 21.56 -19.95
N SER A 53 -7.84 22.62 -20.63
CA SER A 53 -8.57 22.52 -21.89
C SER A 53 -7.74 21.87 -23.00
N ASP A 54 -6.49 22.29 -23.16
CA ASP A 54 -5.64 21.87 -24.29
C ASP A 54 -4.93 20.53 -24.04
N ALA A 55 -4.38 20.34 -22.83
CA ALA A 55 -3.64 19.12 -22.47
C ALA A 55 -4.56 18.01 -21.93
N GLY A 56 -5.77 18.37 -21.49
CA GLY A 56 -6.70 17.46 -20.84
C GLY A 56 -6.36 17.18 -19.37
N VAL A 57 -7.32 16.56 -18.67
CA VAL A 57 -7.26 16.29 -17.23
C VAL A 57 -6.03 15.45 -16.83
N VAL A 58 -5.72 14.39 -17.59
CA VAL A 58 -4.66 13.44 -17.21
C VAL A 58 -3.27 14.05 -17.29
N GLU A 59 -2.96 14.76 -18.38
CA GLU A 59 -1.63 15.35 -18.54
C GLU A 59 -1.45 16.55 -17.61
N SER A 60 -2.49 17.39 -17.46
CA SER A 60 -2.50 18.49 -16.50
C SER A 60 -2.28 18.01 -15.06
N TRP A 61 -2.90 16.89 -14.67
CA TRP A 61 -2.74 16.30 -13.34
C TRP A 61 -1.30 15.87 -13.03
N LYS A 62 -0.50 15.49 -14.04
CA LYS A 62 0.92 15.14 -13.88
C LYS A 62 1.79 16.39 -13.67
N LEU A 63 1.40 17.52 -14.26
CA LEU A 63 2.14 18.78 -14.19
C LEU A 63 2.09 19.43 -12.80
N ARG A 64 1.22 18.96 -11.91
CA ARG A 64 1.18 19.37 -10.48
C ARG A 64 2.53 19.21 -9.75
N SER A 65 3.39 18.32 -10.25
CA SER A 65 4.72 18.07 -9.68
C SER A 65 5.80 19.05 -10.16
N VAL A 66 5.54 19.87 -11.19
CA VAL A 66 6.55 20.73 -11.84
C VAL A 66 7.04 21.84 -10.89
N CYS A 67 6.19 22.33 -10.00
CA CYS A 67 6.54 23.34 -9.00
C CYS A 67 6.90 22.74 -7.62
N ARG A 68 7.11 21.42 -7.51
CA ARG A 68 7.51 20.80 -6.23
C ARG A 68 9.03 20.93 -6.06
N ARG A 69 9.49 21.60 -5.00
CA ARG A 69 10.88 21.46 -4.53
C ARG A 69 11.13 19.98 -4.27
N LYS A 70 12.05 19.35 -5.01
CA LYS A 70 12.51 17.98 -4.70
C LYS A 70 13.16 17.98 -3.31
N PRO A 71 12.75 17.10 -2.37
CA PRO A 71 13.57 16.82 -1.19
C PRO A 71 14.84 16.05 -1.61
N ILE A 72 15.91 16.23 -0.83
CA ILE A 72 17.29 15.76 -1.13
C ILE A 72 17.48 14.22 -1.00
N PHE A 73 16.44 13.42 -0.77
CA PHE A 73 16.57 11.96 -0.57
C PHE A 73 15.67 11.10 -1.48
N PRO A 74 16.19 10.05 -2.16
CA PRO A 74 15.44 9.32 -3.20
C PRO A 74 14.50 8.21 -2.70
N PHE A 75 14.36 7.95 -1.40
CA PHE A 75 13.72 6.73 -0.88
C PHE A 75 12.55 6.94 0.10
N ALA A 76 11.97 8.14 0.19
CA ALA A 76 10.74 8.34 0.93
C ALA A 76 9.51 8.11 0.03
N TYR A 77 8.73 7.07 0.32
CA TYR A 77 7.33 6.97 -0.12
C TYR A 77 6.56 8.12 0.55
N MET A 78 6.50 9.26 -0.12
CA MET A 78 5.94 10.50 0.39
C MET A 78 4.42 10.35 0.53
N ARG A 79 3.90 10.35 1.77
CA ARG A 79 2.49 10.68 2.04
C ARG A 79 2.27 12.08 1.48
N SER A 80 1.39 12.22 0.50
CA SER A 80 1.23 13.44 -0.31
C SER A 80 0.43 14.54 0.39
N THR A 81 0.61 14.76 1.69
CA THR A 81 -0.28 15.66 2.45
C THR A 81 0.28 17.03 2.76
N ASP A 82 1.60 17.26 2.74
CA ASP A 82 2.12 18.52 3.26
C ASP A 82 3.15 19.13 2.30
N PHE A 83 2.91 20.40 1.93
CA PHE A 83 3.48 21.21 0.82
C PHE A 83 2.74 21.13 -0.54
N LEU A 84 1.52 21.68 -0.57
CA LEU A 84 0.87 22.12 -1.81
C LEU A 84 1.48 23.46 -2.23
N GLY A 85 2.18 23.51 -3.37
CA GLY A 85 2.46 24.79 -4.03
C GLY A 85 1.18 25.36 -4.67
N THR A 86 1.08 26.68 -4.79
CA THR A 86 -0.08 27.38 -5.40
C THR A 86 -0.49 26.77 -6.74
N PHE A 87 0.48 26.36 -7.56
CA PHE A 87 0.28 25.69 -8.85
C PHE A 87 -0.42 24.31 -8.74
N ASP A 88 -0.07 23.51 -7.71
CA ASP A 88 -0.71 22.21 -7.46
C ASP A 88 -2.16 22.42 -7.00
N GLN A 89 -2.40 23.43 -6.15
CA GLN A 89 -3.74 23.76 -5.66
C GLN A 89 -4.66 24.20 -6.80
N GLU A 90 -4.22 25.13 -7.67
CA GLU A 90 -5.06 25.66 -8.76
C GLU A 90 -5.38 24.61 -9.82
N ILE A 91 -4.41 23.74 -10.19
CA ILE A 91 -4.71 22.58 -11.06
C ILE A 91 -5.70 21.64 -10.37
N SER A 92 -5.53 21.39 -9.07
CA SER A 92 -6.43 20.50 -8.33
C SER A 92 -7.85 21.08 -8.24
N GLU A 93 -7.98 22.38 -7.99
CA GLU A 93 -9.25 23.10 -7.97
C GLU A 93 -9.95 23.08 -9.33
N ASN A 94 -9.21 23.32 -10.42
CA ASN A 94 -9.75 23.23 -11.76
C ASN A 94 -10.18 21.80 -12.08
N VAL A 95 -9.27 20.84 -11.97
CA VAL A 95 -9.54 19.45 -12.36
C VAL A 95 -10.66 18.85 -11.53
N LEU A 96 -10.65 19.00 -10.20
CA LEU A 96 -11.61 18.33 -9.31
C LEU A 96 -12.89 19.11 -9.07
N GLY A 97 -12.87 20.44 -9.19
CA GLY A 97 -14.01 21.29 -8.85
C GLY A 97 -14.68 21.94 -10.07
N ILE A 98 -14.02 21.94 -11.24
CA ILE A 98 -14.52 22.62 -12.44
C ILE A 98 -14.87 21.66 -13.58
N GLN A 99 -14.01 20.68 -13.85
CA GLN A 99 -14.17 19.81 -15.01
C GLN A 99 -15.44 18.95 -14.95
N PRO A 100 -16.13 18.76 -16.09
CA PRO A 100 -17.32 17.93 -16.13
C PRO A 100 -16.98 16.44 -15.98
N GLN A 101 -17.96 15.64 -15.59
CA GLN A 101 -17.93 14.20 -15.47
C GLN A 101 -17.38 13.53 -16.74
N SER A 102 -17.72 14.05 -17.92
CA SER A 102 -17.24 13.52 -19.21
C SER A 102 -15.71 13.54 -19.34
N ALA A 103 -15.03 14.46 -18.64
CA ALA A 103 -13.57 14.52 -18.58
C ALA A 103 -12.96 13.31 -17.85
N PHE A 104 -13.76 12.58 -17.08
CA PHE A 104 -13.36 11.41 -16.29
C PHE A 104 -13.79 10.05 -16.87
N TYR A 105 -14.35 10.02 -18.09
CA TYR A 105 -14.78 8.77 -18.73
C TYR A 105 -13.64 7.83 -19.13
N THR A 106 -12.42 8.36 -19.28
CA THR A 106 -11.25 7.51 -19.55
C THR A 106 -10.77 6.85 -18.27
N PHE A 107 -10.38 5.57 -18.33
CA PHE A 107 -9.85 4.84 -17.17
C PHE A 107 -8.67 5.57 -16.49
N ARG A 108 -7.81 6.22 -17.27
CA ARG A 108 -6.68 7.00 -16.74
C ARG A 108 -7.13 8.23 -15.94
N ALA A 109 -8.16 8.93 -16.40
CA ALA A 109 -8.75 10.05 -15.68
C ALA A 109 -9.51 9.56 -14.44
N LEU A 110 -10.25 8.46 -14.54
CA LEU A 110 -10.93 7.86 -13.38
C LEU A 110 -9.95 7.48 -12.26
N CYS A 111 -8.78 6.93 -12.61
CA CYS A 111 -7.71 6.62 -11.65
C CYS A 111 -7.20 7.83 -10.84
N ILE A 112 -7.47 9.07 -11.27
CA ILE A 112 -7.19 10.27 -10.48
C ILE A 112 -8.12 10.32 -9.27
N LEU A 113 -9.40 10.04 -9.48
CA LEU A 113 -10.46 10.08 -8.49
C LEU A 113 -10.46 8.84 -7.59
N LEU A 114 -10.07 7.66 -8.09
CA LEU A 114 -10.02 6.42 -7.30
C LEU A 114 -9.07 6.46 -6.08
N ARG A 115 -8.25 7.51 -5.95
CA ARG A 115 -7.40 7.70 -4.77
C ARG A 115 -8.19 8.42 -3.67
N PRO A 116 -8.26 7.89 -2.42
CA PRO A 116 -9.03 8.51 -1.34
C PRO A 116 -8.64 9.97 -1.07
N GLY A 117 -7.34 10.29 -1.13
CA GLY A 117 -6.84 11.65 -0.95
C GLY A 117 -7.28 12.63 -2.04
N THR A 118 -7.60 12.17 -3.25
CA THR A 118 -8.19 13.00 -4.31
C THR A 118 -9.70 13.06 -4.16
N MET A 119 -10.34 11.91 -3.96
CA MET A 119 -11.80 11.78 -3.86
C MET A 119 -12.36 12.65 -2.75
N LYS A 120 -11.70 12.75 -1.59
CA LYS A 120 -12.16 13.63 -0.50
C LYS A 120 -12.34 15.09 -0.93
N HIS A 121 -11.43 15.59 -1.77
CA HIS A 121 -11.48 16.97 -2.24
C HIS A 121 -12.54 17.12 -3.32
N TYR A 122 -12.64 16.14 -4.23
CA TYR A 122 -13.71 16.09 -5.24
C TYR A 122 -15.10 16.13 -4.57
N LEU A 123 -15.34 15.26 -3.58
CA LEU A 123 -16.56 15.26 -2.78
C LEU A 123 -16.80 16.63 -2.11
N ALA A 124 -15.79 17.20 -1.45
CA ALA A 124 -15.94 18.48 -0.75
C ALA A 124 -16.27 19.65 -1.70
N TYR A 125 -15.75 19.65 -2.93
CA TYR A 125 -16.12 20.64 -3.96
C TYR A 125 -17.57 20.47 -4.39
N HIS A 126 -17.97 19.25 -4.72
CA HIS A 126 -19.32 18.96 -5.23
C HIS A 126 -20.41 18.99 -4.13
N VAL A 127 -20.04 18.90 -2.85
CA VAL A 127 -20.97 19.18 -1.74
C VAL A 127 -21.38 20.65 -1.71
N LYS A 128 -20.48 21.57 -2.07
CA LYS A 128 -20.77 23.02 -2.14
C LYS A 128 -21.42 23.41 -3.46
N ASN A 129 -21.04 22.75 -4.55
CA ASN A 129 -21.56 23.01 -5.88
C ASN A 129 -21.70 21.70 -6.66
N PRO A 130 -22.87 21.02 -6.59
CA PRO A 130 -23.06 19.70 -7.19
C PRO A 130 -22.79 19.64 -8.70
N ARG A 131 -23.06 20.71 -9.45
CA ARG A 131 -22.91 20.78 -10.91
C ARG A 131 -23.62 19.61 -11.62
N ASP A 132 -22.84 18.70 -12.18
CA ASP A 132 -23.24 17.54 -12.98
C ASP A 132 -23.25 16.22 -12.19
N VAL A 133 -22.90 16.27 -10.90
CA VAL A 133 -23.02 15.15 -9.97
C VAL A 133 -24.45 15.02 -9.45
N SER A 134 -24.89 13.78 -9.20
CA SER A 134 -26.18 13.49 -8.58
C SER A 134 -26.34 14.26 -7.25
N PRO A 135 -27.46 14.97 -7.00
CA PRO A 135 -27.60 15.80 -5.81
C PRO A 135 -27.80 14.98 -4.52
N GLU A 136 -28.14 13.70 -4.63
CA GLU A 136 -28.52 12.85 -3.49
C GLU A 136 -27.36 12.66 -2.50
N LEU A 137 -26.19 12.22 -2.96
CA LEU A 137 -25.02 12.01 -2.08
C LEU A 137 -24.50 13.32 -1.45
N PRO A 138 -24.26 14.41 -2.20
CA PRO A 138 -23.94 15.72 -1.64
C PRO A 138 -24.90 16.16 -0.53
N ALA A 139 -26.21 16.00 -0.72
CA ALA A 139 -27.21 16.38 0.28
C ALA A 139 -27.11 15.52 1.56
N ARG A 140 -26.84 14.22 1.45
CA ARG A 140 -26.60 13.35 2.61
C ARG A 140 -25.32 13.72 3.35
N ILE A 141 -24.24 14.04 2.65
CA ILE A 141 -22.98 14.51 3.27
C ILE A 141 -23.23 15.79 4.07
N GLN A 142 -23.99 16.76 3.55
CA GLN A 142 -24.34 17.96 4.30
C GLN A 142 -25.14 17.65 5.57
N LYS A 143 -26.07 16.68 5.51
CA LYS A 143 -26.81 16.22 6.70
C LYS A 143 -25.87 15.59 7.73
N MET A 144 -24.93 14.74 7.30
CA MET A 144 -23.90 14.14 8.18
C MET A 144 -23.07 15.21 8.89
N VAL A 145 -22.61 16.23 8.16
CA VAL A 145 -21.85 17.36 8.73
C VAL A 145 -22.68 18.08 9.80
N LYS A 146 -23.94 18.42 9.50
CA LYS A 146 -24.84 19.08 10.46
C LYS A 146 -25.09 18.23 11.71
N TYR A 147 -25.26 16.91 11.53
CA TYR A 147 -25.43 15.97 12.63
C TYR A 147 -24.21 15.96 13.55
N ILE A 148 -23.01 15.85 12.99
CA ILE A 148 -21.76 15.83 13.76
C ILE A 148 -21.52 17.15 14.49
N ILE A 149 -21.71 18.29 13.83
CA ILE A 149 -21.57 19.60 14.48
C ILE A 149 -22.51 19.73 15.68
N LYS A 150 -23.75 19.23 15.54
CA LYS A 150 -24.74 19.22 16.61
C LYS A 150 -24.28 18.36 17.80
N GLU A 151 -23.74 17.16 17.57
CA GLU A 151 -23.26 16.30 18.66
C GLU A 151 -21.98 16.83 19.32
N LEU A 152 -21.11 17.54 18.58
CA LEU A 152 -19.90 18.16 19.12
C LEU A 152 -20.16 19.44 19.93
N GLY A 153 -21.34 20.08 19.77
CA GLY A 153 -21.76 21.22 20.59
C GLY A 153 -21.02 22.54 20.32
N THR A 154 -20.45 22.72 19.13
CA THR A 154 -19.56 23.86 18.79
C THR A 154 -20.04 24.60 17.54
N ASP A 155 -20.16 25.93 17.62
CA ASP A 155 -20.66 26.80 16.53
C ASP A 155 -19.53 27.62 15.88
N HIS A 156 -18.69 26.97 15.07
CA HIS A 156 -17.54 27.59 14.41
C HIS A 156 -17.41 27.18 12.93
N LYS A 157 -17.54 28.15 12.01
CA LYS A 157 -17.45 27.93 10.54
C LYS A 157 -16.18 27.22 10.06
N GLN A 158 -15.05 27.40 10.74
CA GLN A 158 -13.80 26.72 10.40
C GLN A 158 -13.87 25.21 10.71
N GLN A 159 -14.63 24.85 11.75
CA GLN A 159 -14.87 23.47 12.14
C GLN A 159 -15.76 22.76 11.12
N ASP A 160 -16.75 23.45 10.54
CA ASP A 160 -17.60 22.90 9.47
C ASP A 160 -16.78 22.41 8.28
N ARG A 161 -15.76 23.17 7.87
CA ARG A 161 -14.88 22.80 6.76
C ARG A 161 -14.02 21.59 7.11
N ASN A 162 -13.51 21.52 8.34
CA ASN A 162 -12.70 20.39 8.79
C ASN A 162 -13.56 19.12 8.90
N VAL A 163 -14.74 19.21 9.52
CA VAL A 163 -15.71 18.11 9.64
C VAL A 163 -16.14 17.61 8.26
N LEU A 164 -16.41 18.53 7.31
CA LEU A 164 -16.71 18.15 5.93
C LEU A 164 -15.57 17.36 5.29
N LEU A 165 -14.33 17.82 5.43
CA LEU A 165 -13.17 17.14 4.86
C LEU A 165 -12.93 15.77 5.50
N GLU A 166 -13.09 15.64 6.82
CA GLU A 166 -12.97 14.35 7.51
C GLU A 166 -14.06 13.38 7.07
N ILE A 167 -15.32 13.81 7.01
CA ILE A 167 -16.43 12.99 6.49
C ILE A 167 -16.16 12.57 5.05
N CYS A 168 -15.79 13.51 4.17
CA CYS A 168 -15.45 13.17 2.78
C CYS A 168 -14.24 12.21 2.69
N THR A 169 -13.28 12.31 3.61
CA THR A 169 -12.15 11.38 3.70
C THR A 169 -12.61 9.99 4.10
N GLY A 170 -13.43 9.89 5.14
CA GLY A 170 -13.98 8.62 5.59
C GLY A 170 -14.81 7.96 4.51
N LEU A 171 -15.75 8.68 3.88
CA LEU A 171 -16.56 8.17 2.77
C LEU A 171 -15.72 7.72 1.57
N ALA A 172 -14.66 8.46 1.24
CA ALA A 172 -13.73 8.08 0.16
C ALA A 172 -12.93 6.81 0.48
N ILE A 173 -12.80 6.45 1.77
CA ILE A 173 -12.11 5.25 2.24
C ILE A 173 -13.09 4.08 2.40
N THR A 174 -14.30 4.34 2.92
CA THR A 174 -15.27 3.33 3.37
C THR A 174 -16.42 3.08 2.40
N CYS A 175 -16.49 3.77 1.27
CA CYS A 175 -17.50 3.50 0.26
C CYS A 175 -16.88 2.80 -0.96
N ARG A 176 -17.25 1.53 -1.20
CA ARG A 176 -16.67 0.73 -2.31
C ARG A 176 -17.00 1.25 -3.70
N ASP A 177 -18.18 1.85 -3.87
CA ASP A 177 -18.66 2.38 -5.17
C ASP A 177 -19.10 3.85 -5.06
N ILE A 178 -18.22 4.69 -4.50
CA ILE A 178 -18.49 6.14 -4.37
C ILE A 178 -18.75 6.81 -5.74
N SER A 179 -18.09 6.34 -6.81
CA SER A 179 -18.28 6.84 -8.17
C SER A 179 -19.67 6.54 -8.72
N GLY A 180 -20.19 5.33 -8.46
CA GLY A 180 -21.55 4.95 -8.85
C GLY A 180 -22.60 5.82 -8.17
N LEU A 181 -22.41 6.12 -6.88
CA LEU A 181 -23.28 7.02 -6.13
C LEU A 181 -23.26 8.46 -6.65
N LEU A 182 -22.07 8.96 -7.04
CA LEU A 182 -21.91 10.32 -7.55
C LEU A 182 -22.56 10.53 -8.92
N TRP A 183 -22.42 9.57 -9.82
CA TRP A 183 -22.73 9.81 -11.23
C TRP A 183 -23.96 9.07 -11.75
N ASN A 184 -24.59 8.24 -10.92
CA ASN A 184 -25.79 7.47 -11.28
C ASN A 184 -25.67 6.85 -12.68
N SER A 185 -24.54 6.20 -12.94
CA SER A 185 -24.16 5.82 -14.29
C SER A 185 -24.63 4.40 -14.59
N GLU A 186 -25.69 4.28 -15.39
CA GLU A 186 -26.05 3.03 -16.07
C GLU A 186 -24.87 2.46 -16.90
N LEU A 187 -23.88 3.29 -17.24
CA LEU A 187 -22.75 2.97 -18.13
C LEU A 187 -21.68 2.07 -17.48
N TYR A 188 -21.70 1.87 -16.17
CA TYR A 188 -20.77 0.97 -15.47
C TYR A 188 -21.48 -0.07 -14.61
N THR A 189 -22.55 -0.65 -15.16
CA THR A 189 -23.20 -1.84 -14.60
C THR A 189 -22.29 -3.07 -14.73
N PHE A 190 -21.18 -3.10 -13.99
CA PHE A 190 -20.70 -4.38 -13.51
C PHE A 190 -21.80 -4.93 -12.60
N SER A 191 -22.33 -6.11 -12.91
CA SER A 191 -23.32 -6.80 -12.10
C SER A 191 -22.67 -7.33 -10.81
N ASN A 192 -22.23 -6.42 -9.95
CA ASN A 192 -21.73 -6.74 -8.63
C ASN A 192 -22.75 -6.25 -7.57
N GLN A 193 -22.70 -6.88 -6.40
CA GLN A 193 -23.65 -6.64 -5.30
C GLN A 193 -23.67 -5.18 -4.83
N TRP A 194 -22.53 -4.48 -4.90
CA TRP A 194 -22.40 -3.09 -4.43
C TRP A 194 -23.11 -2.09 -5.34
N SER A 195 -23.04 -2.29 -6.65
CA SER A 195 -23.78 -1.45 -7.60
C SER A 195 -25.30 -1.68 -7.50
N GLN A 196 -25.75 -2.87 -7.10
CA GLN A 196 -27.17 -3.12 -6.80
C GLN A 196 -27.61 -2.38 -5.52
N LEU A 197 -26.82 -2.46 -4.44
CA LEU A 197 -27.07 -1.69 -3.22
C LEU A 197 -27.09 -0.18 -3.49
N GLY A 198 -26.18 0.31 -4.34
CA GLY A 198 -26.14 1.71 -4.78
C GLY A 198 -27.44 2.16 -5.45
N LYS A 199 -28.00 1.32 -6.35
CA LYS A 199 -29.30 1.60 -6.98
C LYS A 199 -30.44 1.64 -5.98
N VAL A 200 -30.52 0.66 -5.07
CA VAL A 200 -31.55 0.60 -4.03
C VAL A 200 -31.47 1.85 -3.15
N TRP A 201 -30.29 2.18 -2.65
CA TRP A 201 -30.05 3.38 -1.85
C TRP A 201 -30.48 4.65 -2.59
N TYR A 202 -30.11 4.76 -3.87
CA TYR A 202 -30.46 5.92 -4.69
C TYR A 202 -31.98 6.08 -4.86
N GLU A 203 -32.68 4.98 -5.15
CA GLU A 203 -34.14 4.97 -5.25
C GLU A 203 -34.82 5.34 -3.92
N GLU A 204 -34.28 4.86 -2.79
CA GLU A 204 -34.79 5.21 -1.46
C GLU A 204 -34.63 6.71 -1.17
N GLN A 205 -33.46 7.29 -1.48
CA GLN A 205 -33.24 8.73 -1.28
C GLN A 205 -34.17 9.59 -2.14
N ARG A 206 -34.54 9.12 -3.35
CA ARG A 206 -35.52 9.80 -4.21
C ARG A 206 -36.95 9.67 -3.72
N LYS A 207 -37.32 8.54 -3.12
CA LYS A 207 -38.67 8.33 -2.56
C LYS A 207 -38.92 9.17 -1.31
N SER A 208 -37.90 9.37 -0.48
CA SER A 208 -38.02 10.12 0.79
C SER A 208 -36.91 11.18 0.97
N PRO A 209 -36.88 12.23 0.12
CA PRO A 209 -35.85 13.27 0.11
C PRO A 209 -36.02 14.21 1.31
N GLY A 210 -35.73 13.72 2.51
CA GLY A 210 -36.07 14.45 3.74
C GLY A 210 -35.92 13.63 5.01
N GLN A 211 -35.93 12.31 4.92
CA GLN A 211 -35.76 11.43 6.07
C GLN A 211 -34.42 11.70 6.80
N ASP A 212 -34.43 11.52 8.12
CA ASP A 212 -33.25 11.62 8.97
C ASP A 212 -32.13 10.68 8.50
N LEU A 213 -30.91 10.92 9.01
CA LEU A 213 -29.79 10.02 8.77
C LEU A 213 -30.09 8.62 9.31
N ASP A 214 -29.82 7.61 8.49
CA ASP A 214 -29.88 6.23 8.92
C ASP A 214 -28.74 5.92 9.91
N MET A 215 -28.81 4.75 10.56
CA MET A 215 -27.79 4.37 11.54
C MET A 215 -26.40 4.19 10.91
N HIS A 216 -26.31 3.65 9.69
CA HIS A 216 -25.03 3.46 9.01
C HIS A 216 -24.39 4.79 8.66
N GLU A 217 -25.16 5.78 8.23
CA GLU A 217 -24.68 7.12 7.92
C GLU A 217 -24.20 7.86 9.16
N LYS A 218 -24.94 7.75 10.28
CA LYS A 218 -24.52 8.31 11.58
C LYS A 218 -23.22 7.67 12.07
N LEU A 219 -23.14 6.34 12.02
CA LEU A 219 -21.93 5.59 12.38
C LEU A 219 -20.76 5.95 11.47
N THR A 220 -20.96 5.96 10.16
CA THR A 220 -19.93 6.31 9.17
C THR A 220 -19.42 7.73 9.40
N ALA A 221 -20.31 8.69 9.66
CA ALA A 221 -19.93 10.06 9.97
C ALA A 221 -19.11 10.16 11.27
N ALA A 222 -19.55 9.50 12.34
CA ALA A 222 -18.85 9.48 13.63
C ALA A 222 -17.48 8.80 13.54
N MET A 223 -17.39 7.69 12.78
CA MET A 223 -16.13 7.01 12.52
C MET A 223 -15.18 7.84 11.65
N SER A 224 -15.71 8.59 10.67
CA SER A 224 -14.91 9.45 9.81
C SER A 224 -14.19 10.55 10.59
N ILE A 225 -14.83 11.08 11.64
CA ILE A 225 -14.20 12.06 12.54
C ILE A 225 -13.42 11.43 13.70
N ARG A 226 -13.38 10.09 13.78
CA ARG A 226 -12.71 9.32 14.84
C ARG A 226 -13.20 9.64 16.25
N ASP A 227 -14.49 9.91 16.40
CA ASP A 227 -15.10 10.12 17.72
C ASP A 227 -15.56 8.77 18.30
N HIS A 228 -14.67 8.14 19.09
CA HIS A 228 -14.95 6.84 19.71
C HIS A 228 -16.14 6.91 20.68
N GLY A 229 -16.33 8.03 21.38
CA GLY A 229 -17.40 8.20 22.36
C GLY A 229 -18.78 8.23 21.70
N LEU A 230 -18.91 9.00 20.63
CA LEU A 230 -20.14 9.05 19.82
C LEU A 230 -20.44 7.69 19.18
N VAL A 231 -19.42 6.99 18.70
CA VAL A 231 -19.59 5.64 18.13
C VAL A 231 -20.11 4.66 19.19
N VAL A 232 -19.59 4.68 20.43
CA VAL A 232 -20.11 3.84 21.54
C VAL A 232 -21.58 4.12 21.82
N LYS A 233 -21.96 5.40 21.88
CA LYS A 233 -23.35 5.82 22.09
C LYS A 233 -24.25 5.27 20.98
N LEU A 234 -23.85 5.46 19.72
CA LEU A 234 -24.61 4.98 18.56
C LEU A 234 -24.73 3.46 18.51
N LEU A 235 -23.67 2.73 18.86
CA LEU A 235 -23.70 1.27 18.90
C LEU A 235 -24.53 0.72 20.05
N SER A 236 -24.65 1.45 21.17
CA SER A 236 -25.53 1.07 22.27
C SER A 236 -27.01 1.14 21.88
N ASP A 237 -27.35 2.09 20.99
CA ASP A 237 -28.69 2.28 20.45
C ASP A 237 -28.93 1.46 19.16
N ALA A 238 -27.93 0.74 18.66
CA ALA A 238 -28.00 0.01 17.40
C ALA A 238 -28.82 -1.30 17.53
N PRO A 239 -29.53 -1.71 16.46
CA PRO A 239 -30.18 -3.01 16.41
C PRO A 239 -29.15 -4.15 16.47
N GLU A 240 -29.56 -5.35 16.92
CA GLU A 240 -28.68 -6.52 17.03
C GLU A 240 -28.00 -6.90 15.70
N HIS A 241 -28.65 -6.61 14.57
CA HIS A 241 -28.14 -6.83 13.23
C HIS A 241 -28.28 -5.55 12.41
N LEU A 242 -27.14 -5.04 11.94
CA LEU A 242 -27.09 -3.93 11.00
C LEU A 242 -27.26 -4.48 9.57
N PRO A 243 -28.27 -4.03 8.80
CA PRO A 243 -28.49 -4.51 7.45
C PRO A 243 -27.31 -4.15 6.53
N GLN A 244 -27.15 -4.88 5.43
CA GLN A 244 -26.15 -4.53 4.43
C GLN A 244 -26.48 -3.15 3.82
N SER A 245 -25.47 -2.30 3.71
CA SER A 245 -25.61 -0.93 3.20
C SER A 245 -24.57 -0.65 2.11
N VAL A 246 -24.72 0.47 1.41
CA VAL A 246 -23.68 1.02 0.52
C VAL A 246 -22.42 1.43 1.29
N TRP A 247 -22.59 1.70 2.58
CA TRP A 247 -21.51 1.97 3.53
C TRP A 247 -20.90 0.66 4.02
N GLU A 248 -19.59 0.64 4.23
CA GLU A 248 -18.90 -0.51 4.80
C GLU A 248 -19.40 -0.86 6.20
N GLN A 249 -19.32 -2.15 6.55
CA GLN A 249 -19.57 -2.60 7.91
C GLN A 249 -18.62 -1.90 8.90
N PRO A 250 -19.06 -1.58 10.13
CA PRO A 250 -18.25 -0.81 11.08
C PRO A 250 -16.85 -1.38 11.33
N ILE A 251 -16.70 -2.71 11.41
CA ILE A 251 -15.38 -3.34 11.55
C ILE A 251 -14.50 -3.11 10.31
N THR A 252 -15.05 -3.23 9.10
CA THR A 252 -14.30 -2.98 7.86
C THR A 252 -13.91 -1.52 7.74
N ALA A 253 -14.82 -0.60 8.08
CA ALA A 253 -14.56 0.83 8.08
C ALA A 253 -13.46 1.21 9.07
N ALA A 254 -13.48 0.67 10.30
CA ALA A 254 -12.45 0.92 11.31
C ALA A 254 -11.06 0.48 10.84
N VAL A 255 -10.99 -0.70 10.23
CA VAL A 255 -9.79 -1.25 9.61
C VAL A 255 -9.27 -0.36 8.48
N GLN A 256 -10.15 0.10 7.58
CA GLN A 256 -9.78 0.94 6.45
C GLN A 256 -9.33 2.35 6.88
N LEU A 257 -9.89 2.88 7.97
CA LEU A 257 -9.51 4.16 8.57
C LEU A 257 -8.18 4.10 9.34
N GLU A 258 -7.65 2.91 9.57
CA GLU A 258 -6.41 2.62 10.31
C GLU A 258 -6.38 3.23 11.72
N ASP A 259 -7.49 3.12 12.43
CA ASP A 259 -7.70 3.64 13.79
C ASP A 259 -7.69 2.47 14.81
N PRO A 260 -6.62 2.30 15.60
CA PRO A 260 -6.47 1.16 16.50
C PRO A 260 -7.49 1.17 17.65
N GLU A 261 -7.83 2.34 18.19
CA GLU A 261 -8.85 2.44 19.24
C GLU A 261 -10.23 2.06 18.68
N MET A 262 -10.58 2.53 17.48
CA MET A 262 -11.84 2.18 16.81
C MET A 262 -11.93 0.70 16.49
N ILE A 263 -10.84 0.09 16.00
CA ILE A 263 -10.78 -1.35 15.75
C ILE A 263 -11.00 -2.12 17.05
N THR A 264 -10.32 -1.75 18.13
CA THR A 264 -10.50 -2.38 19.45
C THR A 264 -11.96 -2.31 19.90
N LEU A 265 -12.58 -1.14 19.70
CA LEU A 265 -13.99 -0.92 20.01
C LEU A 265 -14.91 -1.85 19.23
N MET A 266 -14.69 -1.97 17.91
CA MET A 266 -15.46 -2.88 17.06
C MET A 266 -15.25 -4.34 17.43
N LEU A 267 -14.02 -4.76 17.75
CA LEU A 267 -13.71 -6.12 18.17
C LEU A 267 -14.40 -6.47 19.50
N ASN A 268 -14.43 -5.54 20.46
CA ASN A 268 -15.14 -5.73 21.74
C ASN A 268 -16.66 -5.87 21.54
N VAL A 269 -17.23 -5.10 20.62
CA VAL A 269 -18.65 -5.22 20.26
C VAL A 269 -18.94 -6.60 19.68
N LEU A 270 -18.09 -7.08 18.76
CA LEU A 270 -18.20 -8.45 18.23
C LEU A 270 -18.11 -9.51 19.34
N ASP A 271 -17.24 -9.34 20.32
CA ASP A 271 -17.12 -10.27 21.46
C ASP A 271 -18.33 -10.24 22.40
N HIS A 272 -18.91 -9.06 22.66
CA HIS A 272 -20.10 -8.93 23.49
C HIS A 272 -21.31 -9.65 22.88
N HIS A 273 -21.50 -9.55 21.57
CA HIS A 273 -22.54 -10.30 20.85
C HIS A 273 -22.31 -11.82 20.92
N LYS A 274 -21.05 -12.29 20.88
CA LYS A 274 -20.72 -13.72 21.09
C LYS A 274 -21.11 -14.22 22.47
N SER A 275 -20.96 -13.40 23.51
CA SER A 275 -21.25 -13.79 24.91
C SER A 275 -22.73 -14.13 25.14
N LYS A 276 -23.64 -13.56 24.33
CA LYS A 276 -25.09 -13.75 24.45
C LYS A 276 -25.63 -14.94 23.64
N LYS A 277 -24.87 -15.51 22.69
CA LYS A 277 -25.27 -16.68 21.88
C LYS A 277 -24.06 -17.57 21.45
N PHE A 278 -23.93 -18.69 22.17
CA PHE A 278 -23.65 -20.04 21.65
C PHE A 278 -22.23 -20.51 21.20
N LYS A 279 -22.14 -21.85 21.22
CA LYS A 279 -21.05 -22.75 20.83
C LYS A 279 -20.43 -22.43 19.46
N ARG A 280 -19.16 -22.00 19.52
CA ARG A 280 -18.00 -22.26 18.64
C ARG A 280 -18.08 -22.23 17.10
N ASN A 281 -19.20 -22.13 16.38
CA ASN A 281 -19.14 -22.26 14.90
C ASN A 281 -20.14 -21.41 14.07
N GLN A 282 -20.86 -20.42 14.62
CA GLN A 282 -21.96 -19.77 13.86
C GLN A 282 -22.02 -18.22 13.84
N MET A 283 -21.09 -17.46 14.43
CA MET A 283 -21.22 -15.98 14.53
C MET A 283 -20.04 -15.14 14.02
N LEU A 284 -19.24 -15.65 13.10
CA LEU A 284 -18.61 -14.75 12.15
C LEU A 284 -19.39 -14.93 10.85
N GLU A 285 -20.23 -13.97 10.48
CA GLU A 285 -20.63 -13.88 9.08
C GLU A 285 -19.34 -13.91 8.24
N ASN A 286 -19.35 -14.62 7.11
CA ASN A 286 -18.18 -14.75 6.25
C ASN A 286 -17.55 -13.38 5.94
N ASP A 287 -18.37 -12.32 5.85
CA ASP A 287 -17.93 -10.95 5.60
C ASP A 287 -17.10 -10.35 6.75
N SER A 288 -17.44 -10.56 8.02
CA SER A 288 -16.68 -9.99 9.15
C SER A 288 -15.30 -10.64 9.30
N THR A 289 -15.20 -11.96 9.16
CA THR A 289 -13.90 -12.64 9.16
C THR A 289 -13.05 -12.16 8.00
N TYR A 290 -13.64 -12.15 6.81
CA TYR A 290 -12.97 -11.72 5.59
C TYR A 290 -12.46 -10.28 5.71
N SER A 291 -13.23 -9.37 6.32
CA SER A 291 -12.80 -8.01 6.59
C SER A 291 -11.62 -7.90 7.56
N ILE A 292 -11.62 -8.67 8.64
CA ILE A 292 -10.48 -8.69 9.57
C ILE A 292 -9.24 -9.28 8.86
N LEU A 293 -9.41 -10.33 8.03
CA LEU A 293 -8.32 -10.90 7.22
C LEU A 293 -7.74 -9.87 6.22
N ILE A 294 -8.59 -9.14 5.49
CA ILE A 294 -8.16 -8.04 4.62
C ILE A 294 -7.46 -6.96 5.44
N GLY A 295 -7.95 -6.67 6.64
CA GLY A 295 -7.35 -5.71 7.54
C GLY A 295 -5.94 -6.05 7.97
N VAL A 296 -5.66 -7.34 8.18
CA VAL A 296 -4.30 -7.83 8.41
C VAL A 296 -3.43 -7.57 7.16
N SER A 297 -3.87 -7.97 5.96
CA SER A 297 -3.11 -7.70 4.72
C SER A 297 -2.83 -6.20 4.54
N LYS A 298 -3.82 -5.35 4.83
CA LYS A 298 -3.74 -3.90 4.69
C LYS A 298 -2.82 -3.25 5.72
N SER A 299 -2.89 -3.66 6.98
CA SER A 299 -2.02 -3.15 8.04
C SER A 299 -0.55 -3.52 7.80
N ILE A 300 -0.26 -4.76 7.38
CA ILE A 300 1.09 -5.19 6.98
C ILE A 300 1.58 -4.38 5.79
N THR A 301 0.74 -4.20 4.76
CA THR A 301 1.09 -3.42 3.56
C THR A 301 1.49 -1.98 3.90
N ASN A 302 0.86 -1.40 4.92
CA ASN A 302 1.08 -0.04 5.37
C ASN A 302 2.11 0.07 6.52
N ASN A 303 2.75 -1.03 6.93
CA ASN A 303 3.68 -1.11 8.06
C ASN A 303 3.11 -0.55 9.38
N ARG A 304 1.89 -0.99 9.70
CA ARG A 304 1.15 -0.64 10.93
C ARG A 304 1.16 -1.82 11.90
N ASP A 305 2.29 -2.03 12.57
CA ASP A 305 2.50 -3.17 13.48
C ASP A 305 1.50 -3.16 14.64
N ASP A 306 1.16 -1.97 15.13
CA ASP A 306 0.13 -1.73 16.15
C ASP A 306 -1.19 -2.42 15.78
N ILE A 307 -1.68 -2.16 14.58
CA ILE A 307 -2.93 -2.72 14.07
C ILE A 307 -2.77 -4.19 13.71
N THR A 308 -1.65 -4.57 13.09
CA THR A 308 -1.39 -5.96 12.71
C THR A 308 -1.39 -6.86 13.95
N LEU A 309 -0.67 -6.48 15.00
CA LEU A 309 -0.62 -7.24 16.26
C LEU A 309 -1.98 -7.29 16.95
N LEU A 310 -2.75 -6.20 16.91
CA LEU A 310 -4.10 -6.15 17.47
C LEU A 310 -5.06 -7.12 16.77
N LEU A 311 -5.13 -7.06 15.44
CA LEU A 311 -6.00 -7.93 14.63
C LEU A 311 -5.57 -9.40 14.73
N LEU A 312 -4.27 -9.67 14.68
CA LEU A 312 -3.75 -11.03 14.83
C LEU A 312 -3.94 -11.56 16.26
N GLY A 313 -3.79 -10.72 17.29
CA GLY A 313 -4.08 -11.06 18.69
C GLY A 313 -5.52 -11.51 18.88
N TYR A 314 -6.47 -10.79 18.28
CA TYR A 314 -7.87 -11.21 18.26
C TYR A 314 -8.07 -12.56 17.54
N PHE A 315 -7.36 -12.79 16.42
CA PHE A 315 -7.40 -14.07 15.70
C PHE A 315 -6.75 -15.24 16.44
N ARG A 316 -5.93 -15.02 17.46
CA ARG A 316 -5.27 -16.09 18.23
C ARG A 316 -6.26 -17.04 18.90
N GLY A 317 -7.46 -16.56 19.27
CA GLY A 317 -8.55 -17.41 19.77
C GLY A 317 -9.20 -18.30 18.70
N TYR A 318 -8.89 -18.05 17.42
CA TYR A 318 -9.56 -18.58 16.24
C TYR A 318 -8.58 -19.20 15.24
N THR A 319 -7.48 -19.80 15.70
CA THR A 319 -6.43 -20.37 14.83
C THR A 319 -6.94 -21.41 13.82
N ALA A 320 -8.11 -22.01 14.05
CA ALA A 320 -8.77 -22.88 13.08
C ALA A 320 -9.24 -22.16 11.80
N LEU A 321 -9.41 -20.83 11.84
CA LEU A 321 -9.84 -19.99 10.70
C LEU A 321 -8.68 -19.44 9.88
N LEU A 322 -7.43 -19.68 10.30
CA LEU A 322 -6.24 -19.27 9.55
C LEU A 322 -6.16 -20.05 8.23
N ASN A 323 -6.59 -19.40 7.15
CA ASN A 323 -6.45 -19.92 5.80
C ASN A 323 -4.97 -19.89 5.40
N LYS A 324 -4.45 -21.03 4.91
CA LYS A 324 -3.08 -21.17 4.40
C LYS A 324 -2.72 -20.12 3.36
N THR A 325 -3.66 -19.74 2.48
CA THR A 325 -3.44 -18.74 1.44
C THR A 325 -3.22 -17.36 2.04
N CYS A 326 -4.08 -16.92 2.96
CA CYS A 326 -3.95 -15.63 3.63
C CYS A 326 -2.68 -15.57 4.48
N TYR A 327 -2.39 -16.64 5.24
CA TYR A 327 -1.16 -16.71 6.04
C TYR A 327 0.09 -16.57 5.17
N ARG A 328 0.14 -17.29 4.04
CA ARG A 328 1.25 -17.19 3.09
C ARG A 328 1.39 -15.77 2.53
N GLU A 329 0.29 -15.17 2.12
CA GLU A 329 0.26 -13.79 1.62
C GLU A 329 0.81 -12.81 2.66
N TRP A 330 0.38 -12.92 3.93
CA TRP A 330 0.85 -12.05 5.01
C TRP A 330 2.34 -12.18 5.28
N ILE A 331 2.88 -13.41 5.26
CA ILE A 331 4.31 -13.64 5.39
C ILE A 331 5.07 -13.01 4.21
N GLU A 332 4.61 -13.23 2.97
CA GLU A 332 5.23 -12.66 1.77
C GLU A 332 5.19 -11.12 1.80
N LEU A 333 4.07 -10.53 2.24
CA LEU A 333 3.92 -9.08 2.44
C LEU A 333 4.87 -8.56 3.53
N ALA A 334 4.95 -9.21 4.69
CA ALA A 334 5.83 -8.79 5.77
C ALA A 334 7.31 -8.81 5.35
N ILE A 335 7.73 -9.84 4.61
CA ILE A 335 9.08 -9.93 4.02
C ILE A 335 9.32 -8.82 2.98
N HIS A 336 8.35 -8.55 2.10
CA HIS A 336 8.48 -7.48 1.11
C HIS A 336 8.54 -6.09 1.76
N ARG A 337 7.82 -5.90 2.86
CA ARG A 337 7.75 -4.63 3.58
C ARG A 337 8.82 -4.45 4.65
N GLN A 338 9.70 -5.45 4.83
CA GLN A 338 10.76 -5.47 5.85
C GLN A 338 10.21 -5.28 7.27
N ASN A 339 9.07 -5.90 7.54
CA ASN A 339 8.35 -5.80 8.80
C ASN A 339 8.63 -7.04 9.65
N ASP A 340 9.68 -6.96 10.45
CA ASP A 340 10.18 -8.03 11.33
C ASP A 340 9.20 -8.34 12.46
N LYS A 341 8.61 -7.33 13.10
CA LYS A 341 7.67 -7.53 14.21
C LYS A 341 6.41 -8.28 13.79
N SER A 342 5.79 -7.85 12.68
CA SER A 342 4.61 -8.53 12.15
C SER A 342 4.96 -9.95 11.69
N LEU A 343 6.14 -10.13 11.09
CA LEU A 343 6.63 -11.44 10.69
C LEU A 343 6.83 -12.36 11.90
N GLU A 344 7.52 -11.90 12.94
CA GLU A 344 7.77 -12.65 14.16
C GLU A 344 6.44 -13.13 14.78
N TYR A 345 5.49 -12.20 14.93
CA TYR A 345 4.19 -12.52 15.51
C TYR A 345 3.40 -13.53 14.69
N LEU A 346 3.39 -13.38 13.35
CA LEU A 346 2.76 -14.33 12.43
C LEU A 346 3.37 -15.74 12.59
N LEU A 347 4.69 -15.85 12.64
CA LEU A 347 5.39 -17.12 12.77
C LEU A 347 5.14 -17.79 14.13
N GLN A 348 5.12 -17.00 15.22
CA GLN A 348 4.82 -17.50 16.57
C GLN A 348 3.37 -17.97 16.72
N MET A 349 2.43 -17.35 15.99
CA MET A 349 1.04 -17.75 15.97
C MET A 349 0.76 -19.02 15.16
N ALA A 350 1.63 -19.35 14.20
CA ALA A 350 1.41 -20.45 13.29
C ALA A 350 1.35 -21.79 14.06
N PRO A 351 0.31 -22.62 13.83
CA PRO A 351 0.29 -23.98 14.36
C PRO A 351 1.56 -24.72 13.92
N THR A 352 2.16 -25.51 14.82
CA THR A 352 3.32 -26.36 14.54
C THR A 352 3.05 -27.43 13.46
N ALA A 353 1.86 -27.46 12.88
CA ALA A 353 1.48 -28.36 11.81
C ALA A 353 2.15 -28.00 10.46
N SER A 354 2.45 -29.05 9.69
CA SER A 354 3.09 -29.02 8.37
C SER A 354 2.63 -27.96 7.34
N PRO A 355 1.32 -27.59 7.19
CA PRO A 355 0.92 -26.66 6.13
C PRO A 355 1.38 -25.21 6.33
N PHE A 356 1.80 -24.83 7.53
CA PHE A 356 2.26 -23.47 7.87
C PHE A 356 3.79 -23.34 7.94
N ARG A 357 4.54 -24.43 7.69
CA ARG A 357 5.99 -24.41 7.56
C ARG A 357 6.40 -23.45 6.44
N ILE A 358 7.41 -22.62 6.69
CA ILE A 358 7.94 -21.72 5.68
C ILE A 358 8.55 -22.54 4.54
N SER A 359 7.97 -22.38 3.35
CA SER A 359 8.52 -23.01 2.15
C SER A 359 9.85 -22.35 1.79
N ASN A 360 10.77 -23.14 1.23
CA ASN A 360 12.08 -22.62 0.87
C ASN A 360 12.04 -21.53 -0.22
N LYS A 361 10.93 -21.45 -0.99
CA LYS A 361 10.66 -20.34 -1.92
C LYS A 361 10.45 -19.01 -1.19
N ILE A 362 9.73 -19.03 -0.06
CA ILE A 362 9.50 -17.84 0.77
C ILE A 362 10.81 -17.44 1.45
N PHE A 363 11.55 -18.42 1.97
CA PHE A 363 12.88 -18.17 2.55
C PHE A 363 13.85 -17.55 1.53
N GLU A 364 13.84 -18.05 0.29
CA GLU A 364 14.58 -17.47 -0.82
C GLU A 364 14.19 -16.01 -1.09
N GLN A 365 12.90 -15.68 -1.02
CA GLN A 365 12.45 -14.31 -1.18
C GLN A 365 12.99 -13.41 -0.05
N GLY A 366 12.99 -13.90 1.19
CA GLY A 366 13.66 -13.24 2.31
C GLY A 366 15.13 -12.98 2.04
N CYS A 367 15.86 -13.98 1.53
CA CYS A 367 17.28 -13.87 1.22
C CYS A 367 17.56 -12.80 0.15
N ARG A 368 16.73 -12.71 -0.89
CA ARG A 368 16.85 -11.70 -1.95
C ARG A 368 16.59 -10.28 -1.44
N ASN A 369 15.74 -10.15 -0.44
CA ASN A 369 15.37 -8.87 0.16
C ASN A 369 16.42 -8.36 1.17
N GLY A 370 17.44 -9.17 1.51
CA GLY A 370 18.72 -8.69 2.07
C GLY A 370 18.73 -8.24 3.53
N SER A 371 17.67 -8.48 4.32
CA SER A 371 17.65 -8.10 5.73
C SER A 371 17.99 -9.28 6.65
N SER A 372 19.13 -9.20 7.34
CA SER A 372 19.54 -10.13 8.39
C SER A 372 18.47 -10.33 9.47
N THR A 373 17.73 -9.27 9.85
CA THR A 373 16.68 -9.40 10.87
C THR A 373 15.58 -10.34 10.41
N ILE A 374 15.08 -10.17 9.18
CA ILE A 374 14.06 -11.04 8.58
C ILE A 374 14.54 -12.49 8.50
N ILE A 375 15.81 -12.70 8.12
CA ILE A 375 16.37 -14.06 8.02
C ILE A 375 16.46 -14.71 9.39
N ASN A 376 16.97 -14.01 10.40
CA ASN A 376 17.02 -14.53 11.77
C ASN A 376 15.62 -14.87 12.29
N THR A 377 14.64 -13.97 12.10
CA THR A 377 13.24 -14.23 12.47
C THR A 377 12.67 -15.47 11.77
N LEU A 378 12.94 -15.66 10.47
CA LEU A 378 12.52 -16.86 9.72
C LEU A 378 13.21 -18.14 10.21
N LEU A 379 14.51 -18.08 10.52
CA LEU A 379 15.27 -19.23 11.00
C LEU A 379 14.84 -19.66 12.40
N GLU A 380 14.62 -18.69 13.30
CA GLU A 380 14.22 -18.93 14.68
C GLU A 380 12.78 -19.44 14.81
N HIS A 381 11.84 -18.81 14.10
CA HIS A 381 10.40 -19.05 14.30
C HIS A 381 9.72 -19.78 13.13
N GLY A 382 10.30 -19.74 11.92
CA GLY A 382 9.65 -20.21 10.69
C GLY A 382 9.79 -21.70 10.39
N GLN A 383 10.51 -22.46 11.23
CA GLN A 383 10.77 -23.89 11.04
C GLN A 383 11.29 -24.21 9.63
N VAL A 384 12.16 -23.35 9.12
CA VAL A 384 12.69 -23.44 7.76
C VAL A 384 13.42 -24.76 7.59
N GLN A 385 13.17 -25.43 6.46
CA GLN A 385 13.93 -26.62 6.12
C GLN A 385 15.31 -26.20 5.58
N LEU A 386 16.32 -26.30 6.44
CA LEU A 386 17.70 -25.93 6.10
C LEU A 386 18.24 -26.80 4.96
N ASP A 387 18.08 -28.11 5.12
CA ASP A 387 18.58 -29.12 4.19
C ASP A 387 17.42 -29.74 3.39
N SER A 388 17.42 -29.49 2.08
CA SER A 388 16.40 -30.00 1.15
C SER A 388 17.06 -30.51 -0.12
N THR A 389 16.64 -31.68 -0.59
CA THR A 389 17.06 -32.24 -1.89
C THR A 389 16.39 -31.54 -3.07
N SER A 390 15.40 -30.67 -2.83
CA SER A 390 14.72 -29.94 -3.90
C SER A 390 15.65 -28.90 -4.56
N ASN A 391 15.70 -28.92 -5.89
CA ASN A 391 16.59 -28.07 -6.69
C ASN A 391 16.48 -26.59 -6.30
N THR A 392 17.61 -25.87 -6.20
CA THR A 392 17.71 -24.40 -6.05
C THR A 392 16.96 -23.78 -4.87
N LEU A 393 16.39 -24.63 -4.02
CA LEU A 393 15.44 -24.30 -2.96
C LEU A 393 15.91 -24.87 -1.62
N SER A 394 17.20 -25.09 -1.37
CA SER A 394 17.65 -25.25 0.04
C SER A 394 17.90 -23.87 0.65
N ALA A 395 17.79 -23.74 1.97
CA ALA A 395 18.06 -22.47 2.65
C ALA A 395 19.49 -21.99 2.36
N LEU A 396 20.45 -22.93 2.38
CA LEU A 396 21.84 -22.64 2.07
C LEU A 396 22.04 -22.23 0.60
N ALA A 397 21.40 -22.90 -0.37
CA ALA A 397 21.46 -22.48 -1.77
C ALA A 397 20.82 -21.10 -1.99
N ALA A 398 19.71 -20.80 -1.33
CA ALA A 398 19.06 -19.51 -1.40
C ALA A 398 19.95 -18.37 -0.88
N SER A 399 20.61 -18.57 0.26
CA SER A 399 21.55 -17.60 0.84
C SER A 399 22.80 -17.38 -0.03
N ILE A 400 23.36 -18.45 -0.62
CA ILE A 400 24.52 -18.32 -1.52
C ILE A 400 24.14 -17.50 -2.77
N ARG A 401 22.92 -17.68 -3.28
CA ARG A 401 22.44 -16.95 -4.46
C ARG A 401 22.08 -15.49 -4.17
N SER A 402 21.69 -15.13 -2.95
CA SER A 402 21.52 -13.70 -2.62
C SER A 402 22.85 -12.95 -2.63
N GLY A 403 23.94 -13.66 -2.37
CA GLY A 403 25.31 -13.12 -2.44
C GLY A 403 25.74 -12.37 -1.18
N THR A 404 24.93 -12.40 -0.12
CA THR A 404 25.23 -11.75 1.17
C THR A 404 25.89 -12.76 2.11
N VAL A 405 27.16 -12.54 2.47
CA VAL A 405 27.91 -13.46 3.34
C VAL A 405 27.27 -13.60 4.72
N GLU A 406 26.66 -12.53 5.22
CA GLU A 406 25.99 -12.46 6.51
C GLU A 406 24.81 -13.44 6.56
N ILE A 407 24.00 -13.49 5.51
CA ILE A 407 22.87 -14.43 5.40
C ILE A 407 23.38 -15.88 5.35
N VAL A 408 24.47 -16.13 4.61
CA VAL A 408 25.11 -17.47 4.59
C VAL A 408 25.62 -17.86 5.98
N ARG A 409 26.18 -16.90 6.72
CA ARG A 409 26.65 -17.09 8.09
C ARG A 409 25.50 -17.44 9.04
N GLU A 410 24.38 -16.73 8.95
CA GLU A 410 23.17 -16.98 9.75
C GLU A 410 22.62 -18.38 9.50
N VAL A 411 22.49 -18.80 8.23
CA VAL A 411 22.00 -20.14 7.86
C VAL A 411 22.94 -21.25 8.34
N VAL A 412 24.25 -21.07 8.22
CA VAL A 412 25.24 -22.04 8.73
C VAL A 412 25.21 -22.11 10.26
N THR A 413 25.06 -20.96 10.94
CA THR A 413 24.96 -20.90 12.41
C THR A 413 23.68 -21.56 12.92
N ALA A 414 22.59 -21.50 12.14
CA ALA A 414 21.35 -22.22 12.43
C ALA A 414 21.45 -23.74 12.25
N GLY A 415 22.59 -24.27 11.82
CA GLY A 415 22.87 -25.71 11.75
C GLY A 415 22.72 -26.35 10.37
N ALA A 416 22.68 -25.55 9.29
CA ALA A 416 22.66 -26.11 7.94
C ALA A 416 23.94 -26.90 7.62
N ASP A 417 23.83 -28.08 7.01
CA ASP A 417 25.00 -28.85 6.62
C ASP A 417 25.71 -28.16 5.44
N ILE A 418 26.94 -27.71 5.70
CA ILE A 418 27.79 -26.99 4.75
C ILE A 418 28.15 -27.83 3.50
N ASN A 419 27.99 -29.15 3.58
CA ASN A 419 28.27 -30.08 2.50
C ASN A 419 27.01 -30.70 1.89
N TYR A 420 25.81 -30.27 2.32
CA TYR A 420 24.57 -30.87 1.87
C TYR A 420 24.41 -30.73 0.35
N ALA A 421 24.42 -31.87 -0.34
CA ALA A 421 24.43 -31.90 -1.80
C ALA A 421 23.05 -31.47 -2.33
N MET A 422 23.03 -30.37 -3.10
CA MET A 422 21.81 -29.89 -3.75
C MET A 422 21.69 -30.49 -5.14
N SER A 423 20.48 -30.91 -5.50
CA SER A 423 20.22 -31.40 -6.85
C SER A 423 20.22 -30.24 -7.85
N THR A 424 20.89 -30.44 -8.99
CA THR A 424 20.85 -29.48 -10.10
C THR A 424 20.81 -30.21 -11.43
N HIS A 425 19.74 -30.00 -12.17
CA HIS A 425 19.67 -30.45 -13.56
C HIS A 425 20.09 -29.36 -14.55
N ARG A 426 20.44 -28.16 -14.06
CA ARG A 426 20.65 -26.96 -14.91
C ARG A 426 22.04 -26.33 -14.81
N ILE A 427 22.80 -26.57 -13.75
CA ILE A 427 24.06 -25.86 -13.47
C ILE A 427 25.29 -26.73 -13.74
N ALA A 428 25.21 -28.03 -13.46
CA ALA A 428 26.28 -28.99 -13.72
C ALA A 428 25.77 -30.10 -14.63
N LYS A 429 26.67 -30.70 -15.44
CA LYS A 429 26.41 -31.98 -16.15
C LYS A 429 26.26 -33.18 -15.18
N ARG A 430 26.08 -32.92 -13.89
CA ARG A 430 26.02 -33.86 -12.78
C ARG A 430 24.72 -33.66 -12.01
N PRO A 431 24.14 -34.71 -11.41
CA PRO A 431 22.85 -34.62 -10.74
C PRO A 431 22.89 -33.77 -9.46
N THR A 432 24.06 -33.63 -8.81
CA THR A 432 24.21 -32.89 -7.56
C THR A 432 25.45 -32.01 -7.54
N ILE A 433 25.41 -30.93 -6.76
CA ILE A 433 26.57 -30.06 -6.46
C ILE A 433 26.62 -29.77 -4.96
N THR A 434 27.80 -29.50 -4.44
CA THR A 434 27.99 -29.02 -3.07
C THR A 434 27.75 -27.50 -2.98
N PRO A 435 27.43 -26.97 -1.78
CA PRO A 435 27.28 -25.53 -1.58
C PRO A 435 28.52 -24.72 -2.00
N LEU A 436 29.73 -25.25 -1.76
CA LEU A 436 30.97 -24.61 -2.20
C LEU A 436 31.09 -24.57 -3.74
N GLU A 437 30.77 -25.66 -4.44
CA GLU A 437 30.71 -25.67 -5.91
C GLU A 437 29.69 -24.66 -6.45
N TYR A 438 28.55 -24.50 -5.76
CA TYR A 438 27.56 -23.51 -6.13
C TYR A 438 28.06 -22.07 -5.95
N ALA A 439 28.72 -21.77 -4.83
CA ALA A 439 29.31 -20.45 -4.59
C ALA A 439 30.39 -20.09 -5.63
N ILE A 440 31.18 -21.08 -6.06
CA ILE A 440 32.16 -20.93 -7.15
C ILE A 440 31.44 -20.61 -8.47
N TYR A 441 30.34 -21.30 -8.79
CA TYR A 441 29.55 -21.05 -9.98
C TYR A 441 28.93 -19.63 -9.98
N VAL A 442 28.41 -19.18 -8.84
CA VAL A 442 27.87 -17.83 -8.64
C VAL A 442 28.97 -16.76 -8.67
N ARG A 443 30.24 -17.16 -8.48
CA ARG A 443 31.44 -16.30 -8.45
C ARG A 443 31.45 -15.30 -7.28
N ASN A 444 30.92 -15.71 -6.13
CA ASN A 444 30.97 -14.89 -4.93
C ASN A 444 32.21 -15.23 -4.09
N HIS A 445 33.19 -14.35 -4.11
CA HIS A 445 34.49 -14.54 -3.45
C HIS A 445 34.39 -14.62 -1.92
N ASP A 446 33.54 -13.79 -1.33
CA ASP A 446 33.38 -13.71 0.12
C ASP A 446 32.69 -14.96 0.65
N VAL A 447 31.63 -15.42 -0.03
CA VAL A 447 30.92 -16.65 0.33
C VAL A 447 31.83 -17.86 0.18
N VAL A 448 32.64 -17.94 -0.88
CA VAL A 448 33.63 -19.01 -1.06
C VAL A 448 34.65 -19.02 0.06
N THR A 449 35.20 -17.85 0.41
CA THR A 449 36.17 -17.71 1.50
C THR A 449 35.57 -18.17 2.83
N TYR A 450 34.35 -17.72 3.14
CA TYR A 450 33.62 -18.10 4.34
C TYR A 450 33.35 -19.62 4.41
N LEU A 451 32.83 -20.22 3.33
CA LEU A 451 32.55 -21.66 3.29
C LEU A 451 33.82 -22.51 3.47
N VAL A 452 34.94 -22.10 2.88
CA VAL A 452 36.24 -22.79 3.05
C VAL A 452 36.73 -22.70 4.50
N GLN A 453 36.60 -21.53 5.13
CA GLN A 453 36.93 -21.33 6.54
C GLN A 453 36.06 -22.18 7.48
N CYS A 454 34.77 -22.32 7.17
CA CYS A 454 33.83 -23.16 7.91
C CYS A 454 33.99 -24.67 7.64
N GLY A 455 35.01 -25.08 6.87
CA GLY A 455 35.36 -26.48 6.73
C GLY A 455 34.71 -27.22 5.56
N ALA A 456 34.08 -26.53 4.62
CA ALA A 456 33.46 -27.12 3.44
C ALA A 456 34.42 -28.08 2.70
N LYS A 457 33.87 -29.17 2.14
CA LYS A 457 34.62 -30.15 1.37
C LYS A 457 35.10 -29.52 0.06
N ILE A 458 36.41 -29.46 -0.11
CA ILE A 458 37.04 -28.84 -1.27
C ILE A 458 36.75 -29.70 -2.52
N PRO A 459 36.20 -29.10 -3.60
CA PRO A 459 35.94 -29.83 -4.83
C PRO A 459 37.25 -30.22 -5.54
N PRO A 460 37.24 -31.27 -6.38
CA PRO A 460 38.41 -31.65 -7.17
C PRO A 460 38.86 -30.51 -8.09
N LYS A 461 40.17 -30.42 -8.35
CA LYS A 461 40.79 -29.36 -9.17
C LYS A 461 40.19 -29.23 -10.58
N SER A 462 39.54 -30.26 -11.10
CA SER A 462 38.84 -30.23 -12.39
C SER A 462 37.61 -29.31 -12.42
N ILE A 463 37.05 -28.96 -11.26
CA ILE A 463 35.91 -28.04 -11.11
C ILE A 463 36.39 -26.61 -10.82
N TRP A 464 37.67 -26.45 -10.47
CA TRP A 464 38.21 -25.13 -10.16
C TRP A 464 38.20 -24.26 -11.42
N PRO A 465 37.96 -22.94 -11.27
CA PRO A 465 38.07 -22.02 -12.39
C PRO A 465 39.50 -22.06 -12.95
N SER A 466 39.62 -22.19 -14.27
CA SER A 466 40.91 -22.45 -14.95
C SER A 466 41.93 -21.32 -14.75
N ARG A 467 41.46 -20.06 -14.68
CA ARG A 467 42.24 -18.84 -14.42
C ARG A 467 41.33 -17.77 -13.78
N GLY A 468 41.91 -16.89 -12.95
CA GLY A 468 41.24 -15.68 -12.43
C GLY A 468 41.24 -15.54 -10.91
N GLU A 469 40.70 -14.43 -10.40
CA GLU A 469 40.67 -14.10 -8.97
C GLU A 469 39.99 -15.17 -8.11
N MET A 470 39.00 -15.89 -8.65
CA MET A 470 38.30 -16.94 -7.91
C MET A 470 39.20 -18.15 -7.61
N GLN A 471 40.11 -18.48 -8.53
CA GLN A 471 41.11 -19.53 -8.33
C GLN A 471 42.10 -19.15 -7.22
N LYS A 472 42.56 -17.88 -7.23
CA LYS A 472 43.44 -17.35 -6.19
C LYS A 472 42.75 -17.34 -4.82
N THR A 473 41.48 -16.95 -4.77
CA THR A 473 40.66 -16.95 -3.55
C THR A 473 40.54 -18.35 -2.96
N LEU A 474 40.24 -19.36 -3.79
CA LEU A 474 40.20 -20.76 -3.36
C LEU A 474 41.57 -21.25 -2.86
N GLN A 475 42.65 -20.97 -3.60
CA GLN A 475 44.01 -21.35 -3.18
C GLN A 475 44.39 -20.74 -1.83
N LYS A 476 44.15 -19.44 -1.68
CA LYS A 476 44.40 -18.70 -0.44
C LYS A 476 43.58 -19.27 0.72
N GLY A 477 42.27 -19.46 0.53
CA GLY A 477 41.40 -20.00 1.58
C GLY A 477 41.80 -21.43 2.01
N VAL A 478 42.21 -22.28 1.08
CA VAL A 478 42.69 -23.64 1.37
C VAL A 478 44.00 -23.61 2.15
N GLU A 479 44.93 -22.73 1.80
CA GLU A 479 46.19 -22.55 2.51
C GLU A 479 45.97 -21.98 3.93
N GLU A 480 45.11 -20.97 4.06
CA GLU A 480 44.73 -20.40 5.36
C GLU A 480 44.06 -21.42 6.28
N ARG A 481 43.21 -22.30 5.75
CA ARG A 481 42.63 -23.41 6.51
C ARG A 481 43.71 -24.39 6.96
N ARG A 482 44.65 -24.74 6.08
CA ARG A 482 45.75 -25.65 6.40
C ARG A 482 46.65 -25.11 7.51
N ASN A 483 46.84 -23.80 7.58
CA ASN A 483 47.64 -23.14 8.61
C ASN A 483 46.92 -22.98 9.96
N LYS A 484 45.59 -23.15 10.00
CA LYS A 484 44.76 -23.04 11.21
C LYS A 484 44.36 -24.40 11.82
N ALA A 485 44.49 -25.48 11.06
CA ALA A 485 44.24 -26.86 11.49
C ALA A 485 45.53 -27.50 11.99
#